data_AF-A0AAJ2NL45-F1
#
_entry.id   AF-A0AAJ2NL45-F1
#
_cell.length_a   1.000
_cell.length_b   1.000
_cell.length_c   1.000
_cell.angle_alpha   90.00
_cell.angle_beta   90.00
_cell.angle_gamma   90.00
#
_symmetry.space_group_name_H-M   'P 1'
#
loop_
_entity.id
_entity.type
_entity.pdbx_description
1 polymer ?
#
loop_
_entity_poly.entity_id
_entity_poly.type
_entity_poly.pdbx_seq_one_letter_code
_entity_poly.pdbx_strand_id
1 'polypeptide(L)'
;MWANSYFLVQEFQEGNGVIRLSVNTTSIASSGRWKDGISWDALQEIKSAVGYGDRDAVEIYPRNSDVVNVANMRHLWITPEPISFAWRK
;
A
#
# COMPACT_ATOMS: atom_id res chain seq x y z
N MET A 1 -10.49 -4.70 -7.79
CA MET A 1 -9.71 -5.70 -7.01
C MET A 1 -8.63 -6.23 -7.94
N TRP A 2 -7.37 -6.07 -7.56
CA TRP A 2 -6.22 -6.62 -8.29
C TRP A 2 -5.55 -7.66 -7.40
N ALA A 3 -5.19 -8.81 -7.98
CA ALA A 3 -4.58 -9.89 -7.23
C ALA A 3 -3.55 -10.59 -8.11
N ASN A 4 -2.44 -10.98 -7.50
CA ASN A 4 -1.52 -11.95 -8.07
C ASN A 4 -1.29 -13.09 -7.07
N SER A 5 -0.43 -14.05 -7.42
CA SER A 5 -0.13 -15.21 -6.56
C SER A 5 0.49 -14.85 -5.21
N TYR A 6 0.90 -13.59 -4.98
CA TYR A 6 1.60 -13.13 -3.79
C TYR A 6 0.87 -12.03 -3.00
N PHE A 7 0.01 -11.24 -3.66
CA PHE A 7 -0.65 -10.08 -3.07
C PHE A 7 -2.12 -9.98 -3.45
N LEU A 8 -2.92 -9.55 -2.48
CA LEU A 8 -4.30 -9.10 -2.65
C LEU A 8 -4.32 -7.60 -2.45
N VAL A 9 -4.79 -6.86 -3.46
CA VAL A 9 -4.87 -5.41 -3.46
C VAL A 9 -6.31 -4.97 -3.58
N GLN A 10 -6.75 -4.22 -2.58
CA GLN A 10 -8.06 -3.59 -2.55
C GLN A 10 -7.90 -2.08 -2.67
N GLU A 11 -8.72 -1.47 -3.51
CA GLU A 11 -8.75 -0.03 -3.73
C GLU A 11 -9.99 0.56 -3.06
N PHE A 12 -9.81 1.70 -2.40
CA PHE A 12 -10.85 2.47 -1.76
C PHE A 12 -10.76 3.92 -2.21
N GLN A 13 -11.90 4.49 -2.61
CA GLN A 13 -12.02 5.90 -2.89
C GLN A 13 -12.22 6.64 -1.57
N GLU A 14 -11.23 7.44 -1.17
CA GLU A 14 -11.28 8.25 0.05
C GLU A 14 -11.73 9.68 -0.29
N GLY A 15 -11.85 10.54 0.72
CA GLY A 15 -12.17 11.95 0.52
C GLY A 15 -11.11 12.69 -0.31
N ASN A 16 -11.53 13.78 -0.97
CA ASN A 16 -10.65 14.70 -1.71
C ASN A 16 -9.84 14.06 -2.85
N GLY A 17 -10.37 13.02 -3.51
CA GLY A 17 -9.70 12.36 -4.64
C GLY A 17 -8.47 11.53 -4.25
N VAL A 18 -8.29 11.29 -2.95
CA VAL A 18 -7.29 10.36 -2.43
C VAL A 18 -7.79 8.93 -2.66
N ILE A 19 -6.88 8.05 -3.05
CA ILE A 19 -7.18 6.64 -3.23
C ILE A 19 -6.35 5.86 -2.22
N ARG A 20 -6.97 4.98 -1.44
CA ARG A 20 -6.26 4.09 -0.54
C ARG A 20 -6.15 2.70 -1.17
N LEU A 21 -4.92 2.23 -1.34
CA LEU A 21 -4.63 0.82 -1.60
C LEU A 21 -4.37 0.12 -0.29
N SER A 22 -5.02 -1.02 -0.11
CA SER A 22 -4.78 -1.97 0.96
C SER A 22 -4.09 -3.18 0.36
N VAL A 23 -2.86 -3.47 0.80
CA VAL A 23 -2.02 -4.55 0.26
C VAL A 23 -1.81 -5.60 1.34
N ASN A 24 -2.24 -6.82 1.05
CA ASN A 24 -2.07 -7.99 1.90
C ASN A 24 -1.27 -9.06 1.15
N THR A 25 -0.45 -9.82 1.85
CA THR A 25 0.16 -11.02 1.26
C THR A 25 -0.92 -12.12 1.16
N THR A 26 -0.93 -12.87 0.05
CA THR A 26 -1.84 -14.02 -0.15
C THR A 26 -1.17 -15.35 0.18
N SER A 27 0.13 -15.34 0.46
CA SER A 27 0.92 -16.56 0.72
C SER A 27 1.12 -16.81 2.21
N ILE A 28 0.61 -17.96 2.66
CA ILE A 28 1.09 -18.64 3.87
C ILE A 28 2.42 -19.29 3.47
N ALA A 29 3.54 -19.02 4.16
CA ALA A 29 4.77 -19.75 3.86
C ALA A 29 4.58 -21.23 4.20
N SER A 30 5.31 -22.11 3.53
CA SER A 30 5.31 -23.56 3.76
C SER A 30 5.66 -23.98 5.20
N SER A 31 6.13 -23.06 6.03
CA SER A 31 6.38 -23.21 7.47
C SER A 31 5.19 -22.86 8.38
N GLY A 32 4.03 -22.49 7.81
CA GLY A 32 2.88 -21.98 8.57
C GLY A 32 3.07 -20.55 9.11
N ARG A 33 4.19 -19.90 8.76
CA ARG A 33 4.46 -18.49 9.07
C ARG A 33 4.17 -17.62 7.84
N TRP A 34 3.71 -16.39 8.03
CA TRP A 34 3.63 -15.44 6.93
C TRP A 34 5.05 -15.12 6.43
N LYS A 35 5.28 -15.11 5.12
CA LYS A 35 6.57 -14.70 4.54
C LYS A 35 6.79 -13.24 4.89
N ASP A 36 7.91 -12.93 5.54
CA ASP A 36 8.13 -11.67 6.23
C ASP A 36 8.12 -10.47 5.26
N GLY A 37 7.28 -9.46 5.58
CA GLY A 37 7.26 -8.12 4.98
C GLY A 37 6.76 -7.99 3.54
N ILE A 38 5.90 -6.99 3.28
CA ILE A 38 5.70 -6.42 1.94
C ILE A 38 6.80 -5.38 1.74
N SER A 39 7.72 -5.61 0.81
CA SER A 39 8.86 -4.69 0.58
C SER A 39 8.41 -3.40 -0.11
N TRP A 40 9.22 -2.35 0.02
CA TRP A 40 9.00 -1.09 -0.68
C TRP A 40 8.98 -1.28 -2.21
N ASP A 41 9.90 -2.08 -2.76
CA ASP A 41 9.94 -2.38 -4.20
C ASP A 41 8.64 -3.04 -4.67
N ALA A 42 8.10 -3.98 -3.90
CA ALA A 42 6.82 -4.62 -4.19
C ALA A 42 5.67 -3.60 -4.15
N LEU A 43 5.66 -2.69 -3.17
CA LEU A 43 4.65 -1.62 -3.09
C LEU A 43 4.71 -0.70 -4.33
N GLN A 44 5.91 -0.36 -4.79
CA GLN A 44 6.10 0.44 -5.99
C GLN A 44 5.68 -0.27 -7.27
N GLU A 45 6.00 -1.56 -7.41
CA GLU A 45 5.54 -2.39 -8.53
C GLU A 45 4.02 -2.49 -8.54
N ILE A 46 3.40 -2.79 -7.38
CA ILE A 46 1.95 -2.86 -7.22
C ILE A 46 1.29 -1.54 -7.61
N LYS A 47 1.75 -0.41 -7.06
CA LYS A 47 1.22 0.93 -7.39
C LYS A 47 1.20 1.15 -8.90
N SER A 48 2.27 0.75 -9.58
CA SER A 48 2.42 0.90 -11.02
C SER A 48 1.49 -0.05 -11.78
N ALA A 49 1.41 -1.32 -11.36
CA ALA A 49 0.57 -2.34 -11.96
C ALA A 49 -0.93 -2.06 -11.87
N VAL A 50 -1.36 -1.36 -10.80
CA VAL A 50 -2.77 -0.94 -10.63
C VAL A 50 -3.09 0.41 -11.27
N GLY A 51 -2.16 0.99 -12.05
CA GLY A 51 -2.41 2.18 -12.86
C GLY A 51 -2.08 3.53 -12.21
N TYR A 52 -1.33 3.54 -11.10
CA TYR A 52 -0.92 4.77 -10.40
C TYR A 52 0.59 5.01 -10.42
N GLY A 53 1.29 4.47 -11.43
CA GLY A 53 2.76 4.55 -11.53
C GLY A 53 3.30 5.99 -11.57
N ASP A 54 2.52 6.91 -12.13
CA ASP A 54 2.80 8.33 -12.30
C ASP A 54 2.35 9.21 -11.11
N ARG A 55 1.64 8.64 -10.13
CA ARG A 55 1.14 9.36 -8.96
C ARG A 55 2.01 9.13 -7.73
N ASP A 56 2.06 10.16 -6.88
CA ASP A 56 2.71 10.05 -5.58
C ASP A 56 1.86 9.18 -4.64
N ALA A 57 2.53 8.48 -3.74
CA ALA A 57 1.92 7.66 -2.71
C ALA A 57 2.64 7.85 -1.38
N VAL A 58 1.89 7.84 -0.28
CA VAL A 58 2.44 7.88 1.08
C VAL A 58 1.94 6.74 1.92
N GLU A 59 2.75 6.33 2.88
CA GLU A 59 2.33 5.48 4.00
C GLU A 59 2.16 6.36 5.23
N ILE A 60 0.99 6.27 5.86
CA ILE A 60 0.68 7.05 7.06
C ILE A 60 1.04 6.21 8.30
N TYR A 61 1.92 6.76 9.12
CA TYR A 61 2.19 6.27 10.47
C TYR A 61 1.29 7.06 11.43
N PRO A 62 0.22 6.44 11.97
CA PRO A 62 -0.76 7.15 12.77
C PRO A 62 -0.17 7.63 14.10
N ARG A 63 -0.84 8.59 14.74
CA ARG A 63 -0.53 8.96 16.14
C ARG A 63 -0.68 7.74 17.02
N ASN A 64 0.08 7.67 18.12
CA ASN A 64 0.05 6.54 19.04
C ASN A 64 -1.36 6.19 19.56
N SER A 65 -2.23 7.18 19.75
CA SER A 65 -3.63 6.97 20.17
C SER A 65 -4.50 6.27 19.13
N ASP A 66 -4.10 6.36 17.86
CA ASP A 66 -4.85 5.92 16.70
C ASP A 66 -4.23 4.64 16.11
N VAL A 67 -3.21 4.06 16.76
CA VAL A 67 -2.56 2.82 16.34
C VAL A 67 -3.49 1.64 16.57
N VAL A 68 -3.85 0.96 15.49
CA VAL A 68 -4.58 -0.31 15.51
C VAL A 68 -3.73 -1.36 14.80
N ASN A 69 -3.21 -2.35 15.54
CA ASN A 69 -2.34 -3.40 15.02
C ASN A 69 -3.09 -4.73 14.89
N VAL A 70 -3.84 -4.89 13.80
CA VAL A 70 -4.75 -6.04 13.61
C VAL A 70 -4.40 -6.95 12.44
N ALA A 71 -3.46 -6.58 11.56
CA ALA A 71 -3.03 -7.41 10.43
C ALA A 71 -1.66 -6.99 9.88
N ASN A 72 -0.95 -7.95 9.27
CA ASN A 72 0.27 -7.69 8.50
C ASN A 72 -0.09 -7.12 7.10
N MET A 73 -0.56 -5.88 7.10
CA MET A 73 -1.11 -5.16 5.95
C MET A 73 -0.36 -3.84 5.74
N ARG A 74 -0.11 -3.47 4.49
CA ARG A 74 0.44 -2.15 4.13
C ARG A 74 -0.64 -1.33 3.42
N HIS A 75 -0.59 -0.02 3.64
CA HIS A 75 -1.54 0.91 3.04
C HIS A 75 -0.80 2.01 2.30
N LEU A 76 -1.17 2.23 1.05
CA LEU A 76 -0.70 3.36 0.26
C LEU A 76 -1.85 4.34 0.07
N TRP A 77 -1.63 5.61 0.38
CA TRP A 77 -2.53 6.70 0.02
C TRP A 77 -1.98 7.39 -1.21
N ILE A 78 -2.64 7.18 -2.34
CA ILE A 78 -2.31 7.79 -3.63
C ILE A 78 -2.90 9.20 -3.65
N THR A 79 -2.06 10.22 -3.84
CA THR A 79 -2.50 11.61 -3.83
C THR A 79 -3.00 12.04 -5.21
N PRO A 80 -4.04 12.90 -5.29
CA PRO A 80 -4.54 13.44 -6.58
C PRO A 80 -3.51 14.32 -7.29
N GLU A 81 -2.75 15.07 -6.51
CA GLU A 81 -1.73 15.99 -6.99
C GLU A 81 -0.35 15.56 -6.47
N PRO A 82 0.75 15.97 -7.14
CA PRO A 82 2.10 15.79 -6.62
C PRO A 82 2.26 16.38 -5.22
N ILE A 83 2.95 15.65 -4.35
CA ILE A 83 3.21 16.05 -2.97
C ILE A 83 4.29 17.14 -2.95
N SER A 84 3.97 18.28 -2.34
CA SER A 84 4.84 19.46 -2.33
C SER A 84 6.16 19.28 -1.57
N PHE A 85 6.19 18.40 -0.58
CA PHE A 85 7.38 18.07 0.21
C PHE A 85 8.12 16.83 -0.30
N ALA A 86 7.68 16.23 -1.41
CA ALA A 86 8.42 15.14 -2.03
C ALA A 86 9.77 15.66 -2.53
N TRP A 87 10.84 14.89 -2.29
CA TRP A 87 12.13 15.17 -2.90
C TRP A 87 12.01 15.06 -4.43
N ARG A 88 12.31 16.14 -5.14
CA ARG A 88 12.38 16.18 -6.61
C ARG A 88 13.80 16.55 -7.04
N LYS A 89 14.23 16.06 -8.20
CA LYS A 89 15.50 16.47 -8.82
C LYS A 89 15.37 17.83 -9.47
#